data_AF-A0A453J577-F1
#
_entry.id   AF-A0A453J577-F1
#
_cell.length_a   1.000
_cell.length_b   1.000
_cell.length_c   1.000
_cell.angle_alpha   90.00
_cell.angle_beta   90.00
_cell.angle_gamma   90.00
#
_symmetry.space_group_name_H-M   'P 1'
#
loop_
_entity.id
_entity.type
_entity.pdbx_description
1 polymer ?
#
loop_
_entity_poly.entity_id
_entity_poly.type
_entity_poly.pdbx_seq_one_letter_code
_entity_poly.pdbx_strand_id
1 'polypeptide(L)'
;CAPGANPPPPSPKPTPRRCHHHCRRRRARPLEAQPPGDTTVVSAAMICAISGEVPEDPVLSTNSGLLFERRLIQRYIEDHGKCPVTKEELAMDDLVTVKTNKIPKPRPLQAASVPGLLGMFQNEWDALMLSNFALEQQLHTARQELSHALYQHDAACRVIARLKKERDESRTLLAQAERQIPISAAGPAPVAAVTNGKRALEDEVGPDGKKIRPGINPVIIDELTECNSVLSAQRKKRQVPPSLAPIDALERYTQISSHPLHKTNKPGILSIDIHHSKDIIATGGIDTNAVLFDRPSGQVLCTLTDHSKKITSLKFVPRDELLITGSADKDCPCMAR
;
A
#
# COMPACT_ATOMS: atom_id res chain seq x y z
N CYS A 1 -5.41 -28.24 76.71
CA CYS A 1 -5.20 -26.79 76.49
C CYS A 1 -3.74 -26.54 76.11
N ALA A 2 -3.54 -25.78 75.03
CA ALA A 2 -2.30 -25.36 74.37
C ALA A 2 -1.50 -26.43 73.58
N PRO A 3 -0.79 -26.08 72.49
CA PRO A 3 -0.99 -24.95 71.58
C PRO A 3 -0.85 -25.26 70.07
N GLY A 4 -1.54 -24.45 69.26
CA GLY A 4 -1.05 -23.81 68.02
C GLY A 4 -0.41 -24.66 66.92
N ALA A 5 -1.21 -25.07 65.93
CA ALA A 5 -0.70 -25.49 64.62
C ALA A 5 -0.25 -24.27 63.80
N ASN A 6 1.01 -24.25 63.35
CA ASN A 6 1.56 -23.25 62.43
C ASN A 6 0.96 -23.40 61.02
N PRO A 7 0.68 -22.30 60.30
CA PRO A 7 0.25 -22.38 58.90
C PRO A 7 1.45 -22.67 57.96
N PRO A 8 1.21 -23.34 56.81
CA PRO A 8 2.27 -23.71 55.86
C PRO A 8 2.82 -22.50 55.07
N PRO A 9 4.06 -22.58 54.57
CA PRO A 9 4.71 -21.46 53.89
C PRO A 9 4.14 -21.21 52.48
N PRO A 10 4.22 -19.96 51.99
CA PRO A 10 3.69 -19.58 50.67
C PRO A 10 4.56 -20.09 49.52
N SER A 11 3.90 -20.47 48.42
CA SER A 11 4.51 -20.96 47.18
C SER A 11 5.28 -19.86 46.41
N PRO A 12 6.36 -20.22 45.70
CA PRO A 12 7.19 -19.24 45.00
C PRO A 12 6.52 -18.73 43.71
N LYS A 13 6.56 -17.41 43.51
CA LYS A 13 6.10 -16.74 42.27
C LYS A 13 7.02 -17.06 41.08
N PRO A 14 6.50 -17.21 39.86
CA PRO A 14 7.31 -17.53 38.69
C PRO A 14 8.07 -16.29 38.18
N THR A 15 9.36 -16.46 37.90
CA THR A 15 10.20 -15.46 37.23
C THR A 15 10.08 -15.58 35.70
N PRO A 16 10.21 -14.48 34.93
CA PRO A 16 10.06 -14.53 33.48
C PRO A 16 11.30 -15.16 32.83
N ARG A 17 11.13 -16.36 32.26
CA ARG A 17 12.15 -17.00 31.44
C ARG A 17 12.22 -16.34 30.07
N ARG A 18 13.42 -15.87 29.69
CA ARG A 18 13.80 -15.53 28.32
C ARG A 18 13.59 -16.76 27.42
N CYS A 19 12.64 -16.68 26.50
CA CYS A 19 12.47 -17.67 25.44
C CYS A 19 13.49 -17.41 24.32
N HIS A 20 14.55 -18.22 24.27
CA HIS A 20 15.35 -18.37 23.05
C HIS A 20 14.51 -19.11 22.00
N HIS A 21 14.10 -18.43 20.93
CA HIS A 21 13.45 -19.07 19.78
C HIS A 21 14.48 -19.84 18.96
N HIS A 22 14.55 -21.16 19.19
CA HIS A 22 15.12 -22.11 18.26
C HIS A 22 14.16 -22.29 17.07
N CYS A 23 14.54 -21.78 15.91
CA CYS A 23 13.83 -21.96 14.66
C CYS A 23 13.97 -23.42 14.19
N ARG A 24 13.04 -24.29 14.60
CA ARG A 24 12.92 -25.65 14.05
C ARG A 24 12.37 -25.57 12.63
N ARG A 25 13.21 -25.85 11.63
CA ARG A 25 12.81 -26.13 10.25
C ARG A 25 11.84 -27.32 10.24
N ARG A 26 10.53 -27.06 10.10
CA ARG A 26 9.56 -28.10 9.71
C ARG A 26 9.80 -28.40 8.23
N ARG A 27 10.30 -29.60 7.91
CA ARG A 27 10.24 -30.14 6.56
C ARG A 27 8.77 -30.40 6.23
N ALA A 28 8.21 -29.61 5.32
CA ALA A 28 6.91 -29.88 4.72
C ALA A 28 7.01 -31.15 3.87
N ARG A 29 5.98 -32.01 3.96
CA ARG A 29 5.82 -33.18 3.08
C ARG A 29 5.62 -32.68 1.64
N PRO A 30 6.11 -33.40 0.61
CA PRO A 30 5.79 -33.07 -0.76
C PRO A 30 4.31 -33.36 -1.01
N LEU A 31 3.54 -32.33 -1.37
CA LEU A 31 2.21 -32.52 -1.96
C LEU A 31 2.41 -33.04 -3.39
N GLU A 32 1.73 -34.13 -3.66
CA GLU A 32 1.62 -34.80 -4.95
C GLU A 32 1.07 -33.83 -6.00
N ALA A 33 1.75 -33.74 -7.14
CA ALA A 33 1.44 -32.83 -8.23
C ALA A 33 0.14 -33.26 -8.94
N GLN A 34 -0.82 -32.35 -9.05
CA GLN A 34 -1.86 -32.42 -10.07
C GLN A 34 -1.36 -31.72 -11.34
N PRO A 35 -1.66 -32.24 -12.55
CA PRO A 35 -1.19 -31.65 -13.80
C PRO A 35 -1.83 -30.28 -14.09
N PRO A 36 -1.18 -29.42 -14.88
CA PRO A 36 -1.62 -28.05 -15.12
C PRO A 36 -2.92 -28.04 -15.91
N GLY A 37 -3.97 -27.48 -15.29
CA GLY A 37 -5.19 -27.07 -15.99
C GLY A 37 -4.87 -25.96 -16.98
N ASP A 38 -5.49 -26.07 -18.14
CA ASP A 38 -5.27 -25.27 -19.34
C ASP A 38 -5.22 -23.76 -19.07
N THR A 39 -4.29 -23.10 -19.77
CA THR A 39 -4.24 -21.65 -19.96
C THR A 39 -5.63 -21.12 -20.32
N THR A 40 -6.25 -20.40 -19.39
CA THR A 40 -7.44 -19.62 -19.70
C THR A 40 -7.04 -18.47 -20.61
N VAL A 41 -7.30 -18.68 -21.90
CA VAL A 41 -7.60 -17.61 -22.85
C VAL A 41 -8.46 -16.58 -22.14
N VAL A 42 -8.13 -15.29 -22.22
CA VAL A 42 -9.04 -14.21 -21.87
C VAL A 42 -10.21 -14.30 -22.86
N SER A 43 -11.16 -15.17 -22.54
CA SER A 43 -12.43 -15.29 -23.20
C SER A 43 -13.20 -14.02 -22.83
N ALA A 44 -13.48 -13.15 -23.80
CA ALA A 44 -14.49 -12.13 -23.65
C ALA A 44 -15.79 -12.85 -23.28
N ALA A 45 -16.09 -12.90 -21.98
CA ALA A 45 -17.13 -13.76 -21.47
C ALA A 45 -18.50 -13.24 -21.95
N MET A 46 -19.26 -14.06 -22.68
CA MET A 46 -20.64 -13.77 -23.05
C MET A 46 -21.55 -13.86 -21.82
N ILE A 47 -21.45 -12.87 -20.95
CA ILE A 47 -22.19 -12.81 -19.69
C ILE A 47 -23.33 -11.79 -19.83
N CYS A 48 -24.48 -12.14 -19.26
CA CYS A 48 -25.61 -11.22 -19.15
C CYS A 48 -25.25 -10.04 -18.23
N ALA A 49 -25.47 -8.82 -18.71
CA ALA A 49 -25.14 -7.61 -17.95
C ALA A 49 -26.03 -7.38 -16.71
N ILE A 50 -27.17 -8.08 -16.58
CA ILE A 50 -28.05 -8.00 -15.40
C ILE A 50 -27.71 -9.09 -14.38
N SER A 51 -27.66 -10.35 -14.81
CA SER A 51 -27.49 -11.49 -13.89
C SER A 51 -26.04 -11.86 -13.62
N GLY A 52 -25.09 -11.43 -14.46
CA GLY A 52 -23.69 -11.88 -14.33
C GLY A 52 -23.50 -13.36 -14.70
N GLU A 53 -24.52 -14.02 -15.24
CA GLU A 53 -24.47 -15.41 -15.69
C GLU A 53 -24.48 -15.52 -17.21
N VAL A 54 -24.07 -16.69 -17.73
CA VAL A 54 -24.22 -17.01 -19.16
C VAL A 54 -25.70 -17.23 -19.46
N PRO A 55 -26.33 -16.39 -20.31
CA PRO A 55 -27.76 -16.49 -20.58
C PRO A 55 -28.10 -17.71 -21.44
N GLU A 56 -29.27 -18.31 -21.20
CA GLU A 56 -29.79 -19.40 -22.03
C GLU A 56 -30.34 -18.89 -23.36
N ASP A 57 -31.07 -17.77 -23.32
CA ASP A 57 -31.61 -17.07 -24.49
C ASP A 57 -31.02 -15.64 -24.57
N PRO A 58 -29.84 -15.47 -25.20
CA PRO A 58 -29.16 -14.18 -25.29
C PRO A 58 -29.86 -13.23 -26.27
N VAL A 59 -29.99 -11.98 -25.82
CA VAL A 59 -30.54 -10.86 -26.58
C VAL A 59 -29.58 -9.69 -26.48
N LEU A 60 -29.28 -9.06 -27.61
CA LEU A 60 -28.48 -7.85 -27.70
C LEU A 60 -29.39 -6.64 -27.84
N SER A 61 -29.09 -5.59 -27.09
CA SER A 61 -29.67 -4.26 -27.33
C SER A 61 -28.87 -3.56 -28.43
N THR A 62 -29.55 -3.04 -29.46
CA THR A 62 -28.90 -2.30 -30.56
C THR A 62 -28.26 -0.99 -30.11
N ASN A 63 -28.84 -0.34 -29.09
CA ASN A 63 -28.41 0.99 -28.62
C ASN A 63 -27.17 0.89 -27.72
N SER A 64 -27.17 -0.10 -26.81
CA SER A 64 -26.08 -0.25 -25.83
C SER A 64 -25.01 -1.27 -26.23
N GLY A 65 -25.29 -2.16 -27.19
CA GLY A 65 -24.41 -3.26 -27.57
C GLY A 65 -24.20 -4.30 -26.46
N LEU A 66 -24.99 -4.25 -25.39
CA LEU A 66 -24.90 -5.14 -24.24
C LEU A 66 -25.76 -6.39 -24.44
N LEU A 67 -25.28 -7.50 -23.86
CA LEU A 67 -25.90 -8.80 -23.93
C LEU A 67 -26.72 -9.07 -22.66
N PHE A 68 -27.96 -9.50 -22.85
CA PHE A 68 -28.95 -9.71 -21.80
C PHE A 68 -29.62 -11.08 -21.94
N GLU A 69 -30.17 -11.60 -20.85
CA GLU A 69 -31.14 -12.70 -20.88
C GLU A 69 -32.51 -12.14 -21.27
N ARG A 70 -33.16 -12.75 -22.28
CA ARG A 70 -34.45 -12.29 -22.82
C ARG A 70 -35.50 -12.01 -21.73
N ARG A 71 -35.66 -12.94 -20.79
CA ARG A 71 -36.68 -12.85 -19.72
C ARG A 71 -36.44 -11.67 -18.79
N LEU A 72 -35.19 -11.39 -18.46
CA LEU A 72 -34.83 -10.33 -17.51
C LEU A 72 -34.98 -8.95 -18.15
N ILE A 73 -34.49 -8.79 -19.37
CA ILE A 73 -34.59 -7.49 -20.06
C ILE A 73 -36.02 -7.14 -20.43
N GLN A 74 -36.83 -8.14 -20.82
CA GLN A 74 -38.25 -7.92 -21.11
C GLN A 74 -39.01 -7.41 -19.88
N ARG A 75 -38.87 -8.08 -18.73
CA ARG A 75 -39.49 -7.60 -17.49
C ARG A 75 -39.03 -6.18 -17.12
N TYR A 76 -37.74 -5.90 -17.27
CA TYR A 76 -37.19 -4.59 -16.95
C TYR A 76 -37.71 -3.48 -17.88
N ILE A 77 -37.88 -3.75 -19.17
CA ILE A 77 -38.46 -2.79 -20.13
C ILE A 77 -39.95 -2.57 -19.84
N GLU A 78 -40.70 -3.61 -19.46
CA GLU A 78 -42.11 -3.48 -19.05
C GLU A 78 -42.28 -2.57 -17.82
N ASP A 79 -41.37 -2.66 -16.85
CA ASP A 79 -41.46 -1.89 -15.60
C ASP A 79 -40.89 -0.46 -15.72
N HIS A 80 -39.83 -0.25 -16.53
CA HIS A 80 -39.05 0.99 -16.54
C HIS A 80 -38.88 1.66 -17.90
N GLY A 81 -39.11 0.95 -19.01
CA GLY A 81 -38.95 1.47 -20.38
C GLY A 81 -37.53 1.95 -20.75
N LYS A 82 -36.51 1.54 -19.97
CA LYS A 82 -35.12 2.00 -20.11
C LYS A 82 -34.15 0.83 -20.04
N CYS A 83 -32.93 1.04 -20.52
CA CYS A 83 -31.81 0.11 -20.38
C CYS A 83 -31.25 0.13 -18.94
N PRO A 84 -31.01 -1.03 -18.30
CA PRO A 84 -30.58 -1.10 -16.90
C PRO A 84 -29.18 -0.53 -16.63
N VAL A 85 -28.30 -0.51 -17.65
CA VAL A 85 -26.91 -0.06 -17.50
C VAL A 85 -26.71 1.36 -18.03
N THR A 86 -27.17 1.65 -19.26
CA THR A 86 -26.98 2.96 -19.90
C THR A 86 -28.07 3.97 -19.52
N LYS A 87 -29.21 3.52 -18.99
CA LYS A 87 -30.40 4.33 -18.67
C LYS A 87 -31.04 5.04 -19.86
N GLU A 88 -30.69 4.63 -21.08
CA GLU A 88 -31.30 5.09 -22.32
C GLU A 88 -32.67 4.44 -22.55
N GLU A 89 -33.53 5.08 -23.33
CA GLU A 89 -34.83 4.50 -23.71
C GLU A 89 -34.61 3.30 -24.62
N LEU A 90 -35.29 2.19 -24.32
CA LEU A 90 -35.14 0.93 -25.03
C LEU A 90 -36.51 0.30 -25.22
N ALA A 91 -36.90 0.10 -26.47
CA ALA A 91 -38.14 -0.59 -26.82
C ALA A 91 -37.91 -2.10 -26.99
N MET A 92 -38.98 -2.89 -26.93
CA MET A 92 -38.93 -4.34 -27.17
C MET A 92 -38.44 -4.70 -28.58
N ASP A 93 -38.67 -3.82 -29.55
CA ASP A 93 -38.32 -4.05 -30.95
C ASP A 93 -36.82 -3.84 -31.22
N ASP A 94 -36.12 -3.14 -30.34
CA ASP A 94 -34.67 -2.88 -30.41
C ASP A 94 -33.83 -4.07 -29.88
N LEU A 95 -34.49 -5.17 -29.52
CA LEU A 95 -33.89 -6.37 -28.98
C LEU A 95 -33.63 -7.40 -30.08
N VAL A 96 -32.35 -7.64 -30.36
CA VAL A 96 -31.91 -8.61 -31.37
C VAL A 96 -31.53 -9.93 -30.70
N THR A 97 -32.26 -11.00 -31.03
CA THR A 97 -31.93 -12.35 -30.55
C THR A 97 -30.62 -12.86 -31.16
N VAL A 98 -29.72 -13.41 -30.34
CA VAL A 98 -28.46 -14.00 -30.78
C VAL A 98 -28.60 -15.52 -30.76
N LYS A 99 -28.34 -16.18 -31.89
CA LYS A 99 -28.31 -17.64 -31.94
C LYS A 99 -26.95 -18.13 -31.45
N THR A 100 -26.91 -18.73 -30.27
CA THR A 100 -25.71 -19.39 -29.71
C THR A 100 -25.87 -20.91 -29.73
N ASN A 101 -24.74 -21.63 -29.74
CA ASN A 101 -24.74 -23.07 -29.55
C ASN A 101 -25.05 -23.38 -28.08
N LYS A 102 -26.20 -24.02 -27.83
CA LYS A 102 -26.63 -24.41 -26.48
C LYS A 102 -25.67 -25.49 -25.96
N ILE A 103 -24.82 -25.14 -25.00
CA ILE A 103 -24.01 -26.11 -24.26
C ILE A 103 -24.85 -26.58 -23.07
N PRO A 104 -25.38 -27.83 -23.08
CA PRO A 104 -26.18 -28.32 -21.98
C PRO A 104 -25.29 -28.48 -20.75
N LYS A 105 -25.62 -27.78 -19.66
CA LYS A 105 -24.98 -28.00 -18.36
C LYS A 105 -25.34 -29.41 -17.88
N PRO A 106 -24.38 -30.25 -17.44
CA PRO A 106 -24.69 -31.59 -16.97
C PRO A 106 -25.58 -31.51 -15.73
N ARG A 107 -26.70 -32.23 -15.75
CA ARG A 107 -27.63 -32.27 -14.61
C ARG A 107 -26.94 -32.97 -13.42
N PRO A 108 -26.90 -32.38 -12.22
CA PRO A 108 -26.39 -33.05 -11.03
C PRO A 108 -27.31 -34.22 -10.65
N LEU A 109 -26.74 -35.30 -10.11
CA LEU A 109 -27.48 -36.51 -9.72
C LEU A 109 -28.60 -36.24 -8.69
N GLN A 110 -28.46 -35.18 -7.89
CA GLN A 110 -29.46 -34.73 -6.93
C GLN A 110 -30.71 -34.09 -7.59
N ALA A 111 -30.60 -33.60 -8.83
CA ALA A 111 -31.73 -33.07 -9.60
C ALA A 111 -32.55 -34.15 -10.33
N ALA A 112 -32.31 -35.43 -10.02
CA ALA A 112 -33.03 -36.56 -10.61
C ALA A 112 -34.31 -36.94 -9.83
N SER A 113 -34.43 -36.55 -8.56
CA SER A 113 -35.59 -36.86 -7.72
C SER A 113 -36.26 -35.59 -7.20
N VAL A 114 -37.58 -35.62 -6.98
CA VAL A 114 -38.34 -34.48 -6.42
C VAL A 114 -37.78 -34.04 -5.07
N PRO A 115 -37.45 -34.94 -4.12
CA PRO A 115 -36.82 -34.53 -2.86
C PRO A 115 -35.45 -33.86 -3.05
N GLY A 116 -34.65 -34.35 -4.01
CA GLY A 116 -33.34 -33.75 -4.30
C GLY A 116 -33.46 -32.37 -4.96
N LEU A 117 -34.45 -32.15 -5.83
CA LEU A 117 -34.73 -30.84 -6.41
C LEU A 117 -35.20 -29.83 -5.35
N LEU A 118 -36.06 -30.25 -4.41
CA LEU A 118 -36.47 -29.41 -3.29
C LEU A 118 -35.28 -29.05 -2.38
N GLY A 119 -34.38 -30.00 -2.12
CA GLY A 119 -33.14 -29.74 -1.40
C GLY A 119 -32.24 -28.74 -2.13
N MET A 120 -32.12 -28.83 -3.45
CA MET A 120 -31.38 -27.84 -4.26
C MET A 120 -32.03 -26.46 -4.19
N PHE A 121 -33.35 -26.36 -4.34
CA PHE A 121 -34.04 -25.09 -4.22
C PHE A 121 -33.84 -24.47 -2.84
N GLN A 122 -33.93 -25.26 -1.77
CA GLN A 122 -33.68 -24.77 -0.42
C GLN A 122 -32.27 -24.20 -0.28
N ASN A 123 -31.25 -24.90 -0.78
CA ASN A 123 -29.87 -24.43 -0.74
C ASN A 123 -29.68 -23.12 -1.52
N GLU A 124 -30.24 -23.00 -2.73
CA GLU A 124 -30.16 -21.78 -3.54
C GLU A 124 -30.91 -20.61 -2.88
N TRP A 125 -32.06 -20.87 -2.27
CA TRP A 125 -32.80 -19.87 -1.51
C TRP A 125 -32.05 -19.42 -0.26
N ASP A 126 -31.45 -20.34 0.50
CA ASP A 126 -30.65 -20.01 1.68
C ASP A 126 -29.42 -19.19 1.27
N ALA A 127 -28.75 -19.55 0.17
CA ALA A 127 -27.63 -18.78 -0.39
C ALA A 127 -28.07 -17.37 -0.81
N LEU A 128 -29.19 -17.23 -1.52
CA LEU A 128 -29.75 -15.94 -1.92
C LEU A 128 -30.08 -15.08 -0.70
N MET A 129 -30.76 -15.65 0.30
CA MET A 129 -31.13 -14.94 1.53
C MET A 129 -29.91 -14.43 2.30
N LEU A 130 -28.88 -15.27 2.47
CA LEU A 130 -27.64 -14.88 3.13
C LEU A 130 -26.89 -13.80 2.34
N SER A 131 -26.86 -13.92 1.00
CA SER A 131 -26.24 -12.91 0.14
C SER A 131 -26.95 -11.55 0.22
N ASN A 132 -28.29 -11.56 0.25
CA ASN A 132 -29.09 -10.34 0.35
C ASN A 132 -28.90 -9.68 1.72
N PHE A 133 -28.93 -10.46 2.80
CA PHE A 133 -28.64 -9.94 4.14
C PHE A 133 -27.25 -9.31 4.24
N ALA A 134 -26.22 -9.97 3.68
CA ALA A 134 -24.87 -9.42 3.64
C ALA A 134 -24.80 -8.11 2.83
N LEU A 135 -25.51 -8.02 1.71
CA LEU A 135 -25.58 -6.82 0.88
C LEU A 135 -26.30 -5.67 1.60
N GLU A 136 -27.43 -5.95 2.26
CA GLU A 136 -28.14 -4.96 3.09
C GLU A 136 -27.26 -4.46 4.23
N GLN A 137 -26.53 -5.36 4.91
CA GLN A 137 -25.58 -5.00 5.95
C GLN A 137 -24.49 -4.07 5.41
N GLN A 138 -23.89 -4.41 4.26
CA GLN A 138 -22.87 -3.57 3.60
C GLN A 138 -23.42 -2.20 3.18
N LEU A 139 -24.66 -2.14 2.70
CA LEU A 139 -25.31 -0.89 2.35
C LEU A 139 -25.49 0.00 3.59
N HIS A 140 -25.93 -0.58 4.70
CA HIS A 140 -26.09 0.14 5.97
C HIS A 140 -24.75 0.65 6.52
N THR A 141 -23.69 -0.15 6.48
CA THR A 141 -22.36 0.29 6.92
C THR A 141 -21.82 1.40 6.02
N ALA A 142 -21.89 1.24 4.70
CA ALA A 142 -21.45 2.27 3.75
C ALA A 142 -22.22 3.59 3.94
N ARG A 143 -23.52 3.53 4.24
CA ARG A 143 -24.33 4.72 4.54
C ARG A 143 -23.86 5.43 5.82
N GLN A 144 -23.50 4.67 6.86
CA GLN A 144 -22.97 5.23 8.11
C GLN A 144 -21.58 5.84 7.92
N GLU A 145 -20.71 5.19 7.15
CA GLU A 145 -19.39 5.70 6.81
C GLU A 145 -19.47 7.00 6.00
N LEU A 146 -20.37 7.04 5.00
CA LEU A 146 -20.63 8.24 4.21
C LEU A 146 -21.14 9.39 5.08
N SER A 147 -22.10 9.13 5.99
CA SER A 147 -22.63 10.19 6.85
C SER A 147 -21.55 10.75 7.76
N HIS A 148 -20.73 9.89 8.36
CA HIS A 148 -19.58 10.30 9.17
C HIS A 148 -18.55 11.10 8.36
N ALA A 149 -18.23 10.68 7.13
CA ALA A 149 -17.32 11.41 6.24
C ALA A 149 -17.86 12.81 5.88
N LEU A 150 -19.17 12.94 5.63
CA LEU A 150 -19.80 14.24 5.38
C LEU A 150 -19.73 15.16 6.60
N TYR A 151 -19.93 14.63 7.82
CA TYR A 151 -19.77 15.42 9.04
C TYR A 151 -18.33 15.91 9.24
N GLN A 152 -17.34 15.05 8.99
CA GLN A 152 -15.93 15.44 9.04
C GLN A 152 -15.60 16.49 7.97
N HIS A 153 -16.17 16.37 6.77
CA HIS A 153 -16.00 17.35 5.71
C HIS A 153 -16.54 18.74 6.12
N ASP A 154 -17.74 18.83 6.70
CA ASP A 154 -18.27 20.12 7.19
C ASP A 154 -17.40 20.69 8.32
N ALA A 155 -16.94 19.85 9.25
CA ALA A 155 -16.03 20.28 10.30
C ALA A 155 -14.71 20.84 9.74
N ALA A 156 -14.12 20.17 8.74
CA ALA A 156 -12.91 20.63 8.06
C ALA A 156 -13.14 21.96 7.32
N CYS A 157 -14.28 22.11 6.64
CA CYS A 157 -14.66 23.36 5.98
C CYS A 157 -14.74 24.54 6.96
N ARG A 158 -15.27 24.33 8.17
CA ARG A 158 -15.29 25.35 9.23
C ARG A 158 -13.89 25.73 9.71
N VAL A 159 -12.99 24.76 9.85
CA VAL A 159 -11.58 25.02 10.21
C VAL A 159 -10.89 25.83 9.10
N ILE A 160 -11.09 25.46 7.83
CA ILE A 160 -10.53 26.21 6.69
C ILE A 160 -11.05 27.66 6.68
N ALA A 161 -12.34 27.88 6.94
CA ALA A 161 -12.90 29.23 7.01
C ALA A 161 -12.25 30.06 8.12
N ARG A 162 -12.04 29.48 9.32
CA ARG A 162 -11.34 30.14 10.42
C ARG A 162 -9.89 30.48 10.06
N LEU A 163 -9.15 29.50 9.54
CA LEU A 163 -7.75 29.69 9.14
C LEU A 163 -7.59 30.71 8.00
N LYS A 164 -8.55 30.76 7.07
CA LYS A 164 -8.59 31.81 6.03
C LYS A 164 -8.71 33.19 6.66
N LYS A 165 -9.64 33.37 7.60
CA LYS A 165 -9.82 34.64 8.31
C LYS A 165 -8.54 35.05 9.07
N GLU A 166 -7.95 34.16 9.86
CA GLU A 166 -6.71 34.44 10.61
C GLU A 166 -5.53 34.79 9.68
N ARG A 167 -5.43 34.09 8.54
CA ARG A 167 -4.40 34.37 7.53
C ARG A 167 -4.62 35.72 6.85
N ASP A 168 -5.86 36.06 6.52
CA ASP A 168 -6.18 37.34 5.88
C ASP A 168 -5.96 38.51 6.86
N GLU A 169 -6.33 38.36 8.14
CA GLU A 169 -6.00 39.33 9.22
C GLU A 169 -4.48 39.51 9.39
N SER A 170 -3.71 38.41 9.38
CA SER A 170 -2.24 38.49 9.47
C SER A 170 -1.63 39.23 8.27
N ARG A 171 -2.16 39.00 7.06
CA ARG A 171 -1.72 39.68 5.84
C ARG A 171 -2.07 41.17 5.84
N THR A 172 -3.24 41.55 6.33
CA THR A 172 -3.60 42.97 6.42
C THR A 172 -2.74 43.70 7.44
N LEU A 173 -2.42 43.09 8.58
CA LEU A 173 -1.48 43.66 9.57
C LEU A 173 -0.08 43.84 8.98
N LEU A 174 0.44 42.85 8.24
CA LEU A 174 1.72 42.99 7.54
C LEU A 174 1.69 44.13 6.52
N ALA A 175 0.63 44.23 5.71
CA ALA A 175 0.49 45.31 4.75
C ALA A 175 0.38 46.70 5.43
N GLN A 176 -0.22 46.79 6.61
CA GLN A 176 -0.25 48.03 7.42
C GLN A 176 1.14 48.36 7.96
N ALA A 177 1.87 47.37 8.49
CA ALA A 177 3.22 47.55 8.98
C ALA A 177 4.17 47.98 7.85
N GLU A 178 4.10 47.34 6.68
CA GLU A 178 4.86 47.74 5.49
C GLU A 178 4.59 49.18 5.06
N ARG A 179 3.33 49.64 5.14
CA ARG A 179 2.97 51.04 4.86
C ARG A 179 3.47 52.02 5.92
N GLN A 180 3.67 51.57 7.16
CA GLN A 180 4.20 52.38 8.25
C GLN A 180 5.74 52.46 8.23
N ILE A 181 6.42 51.56 7.50
CA ILE A 181 7.86 51.67 7.24
C ILE A 181 8.05 52.87 6.29
N PRO A 182 8.63 53.99 6.75
CA PRO A 182 8.87 55.13 5.89
C PRO A 182 9.92 54.77 4.84
N ILE A 183 9.75 55.30 3.63
CA ILE A 183 10.76 55.32 2.55
C ILE A 183 11.93 56.22 3.02
N SER A 184 12.74 55.73 3.95
CA SER A 184 13.98 56.33 4.42
C SER A 184 15.00 55.25 4.75
N ALA A 185 15.18 54.30 3.83
CA ALA A 185 16.33 53.39 3.83
C ALA A 185 16.50 52.77 2.44
N ALA A 186 16.74 53.60 1.42
CA ALA A 186 17.38 53.14 0.19
C ALA A 186 18.90 53.14 0.42
N GLY A 187 19.43 51.97 0.83
CA GLY A 187 20.85 51.65 0.85
C GLY A 187 21.00 50.15 0.58
N PRO A 188 21.97 49.70 -0.24
CA PRO A 188 22.03 48.32 -0.70
C PRO A 188 22.61 47.44 0.42
N ALA A 189 21.87 46.42 0.84
CA ALA A 189 22.40 45.34 1.67
C ALA A 189 21.65 44.02 1.42
N PRO A 190 22.33 42.87 1.57
CA PRO A 190 21.98 41.63 0.89
C PRO A 190 20.90 40.83 1.62
N VAL A 191 20.27 39.97 0.82
CA VAL A 191 19.34 38.89 1.17
C VAL A 191 19.75 38.11 2.43
N ALA A 192 18.91 38.17 3.46
CA ALA A 192 18.92 37.23 4.59
C ALA A 192 17.48 36.75 4.86
N ALA A 193 17.29 35.44 4.66
CA ALA A 193 16.07 34.70 4.94
C ALA A 193 15.86 34.57 6.46
N VAL A 194 14.63 34.84 6.91
CA VAL A 194 14.23 34.63 8.31
C VAL A 194 13.67 33.21 8.46
N THR A 195 14.35 32.38 9.25
CA THR A 195 13.80 31.16 9.86
C THR A 195 13.55 31.38 11.34
N ASN A 196 12.44 30.82 11.80
CA ASN A 196 11.75 31.08 13.05
C ASN A 196 12.41 30.43 14.29
N GLY A 197 12.53 31.20 15.38
CA GLY A 197 12.36 30.78 16.79
C GLY A 197 13.41 29.90 17.49
N LYS A 198 14.21 30.49 18.40
CA LYS A 198 14.57 29.85 19.70
C LYS A 198 15.09 30.86 20.74
N ARG A 199 14.54 30.77 21.96
CA ARG A 199 14.91 31.55 23.16
C ARG A 199 16.31 31.20 23.70
N ALA A 200 16.92 32.22 24.32
CA ALA A 200 17.80 32.25 25.50
C ALA A 200 19.11 31.42 25.48
N LEU A 201 20.24 32.11 25.55
CA LEU A 201 21.14 32.27 26.71
C LEU A 201 22.51 32.72 26.17
N GLU A 202 23.10 33.74 26.78
CA GLU A 202 24.43 34.26 26.45
C GLU A 202 25.48 33.25 26.92
N ASP A 203 26.24 32.66 26.00
CA ASP A 203 27.41 31.82 26.29
C ASP A 203 28.63 32.45 25.58
N GLU A 204 29.61 32.88 26.39
CA GLU A 204 30.90 33.38 25.92
C GLU A 204 31.70 32.29 25.20
N VAL A 205 32.30 32.67 24.07
CA VAL A 205 33.02 31.79 23.14
C VAL A 205 34.53 31.85 23.42
N GLY A 206 35.11 30.70 23.75
CA GLY A 206 36.56 30.45 23.62
C GLY A 206 36.92 29.96 22.21
N PRO A 207 38.19 30.09 21.77
CA PRO A 207 38.60 29.85 20.41
C PRO A 207 38.78 28.34 20.19
N ASP A 208 37.71 27.65 19.80
CA ASP A 208 37.71 26.43 18.96
C ASP A 208 36.38 25.67 19.08
N GLY A 209 35.30 26.27 18.56
CA GLY A 209 34.15 25.66 17.86
C GLY A 209 33.51 24.32 18.26
N LYS A 210 33.82 23.71 19.41
CA LYS A 210 33.22 22.44 19.88
C LYS A 210 32.54 22.67 21.22
N LYS A 211 31.25 22.32 21.30
CA LYS A 211 30.45 22.42 22.53
C LYS A 211 31.03 21.50 23.60
N ILE A 212 31.81 22.06 24.54
CA ILE A 212 32.34 21.33 25.69
C ILE A 212 31.16 21.11 26.65
N ARG A 213 30.71 19.86 26.75
CA ARG A 213 29.92 19.43 27.90
C ARG A 213 30.86 19.47 29.12
N PRO A 214 30.56 20.23 30.19
CA PRO A 214 31.41 20.31 31.37
C PRO A 214 31.35 18.96 32.08
N GLY A 215 32.37 18.13 31.88
CA GLY A 215 32.44 16.81 32.52
C GLY A 215 33.46 15.84 31.95
N ILE A 216 34.13 16.15 30.83
CA ILE A 216 35.16 15.27 30.27
C ILE A 216 36.47 16.05 30.22
N ASN A 217 37.43 15.63 31.04
CA ASN A 217 38.79 16.15 31.07
C ASN A 217 39.53 15.75 29.77
N PRO A 218 40.35 16.62 29.16
CA PRO A 218 41.12 16.30 27.95
C PRO A 218 41.94 15.02 28.06
N VAL A 219 42.47 14.70 29.24
CA VAL A 219 43.23 13.47 29.51
C VAL A 219 42.40 12.21 29.24
N ILE A 220 41.11 12.23 29.58
CA ILE A 220 40.21 11.08 29.38
C ILE A 220 39.92 10.88 27.89
N ILE A 221 39.89 11.95 27.10
CA ILE A 221 39.69 11.84 25.65
C ILE A 221 40.88 11.14 25.02
N ASP A 222 42.09 11.51 25.42
CA ASP A 222 43.32 10.90 24.91
C ASP A 222 43.37 9.40 25.25
N GLU A 223 43.09 9.04 26.51
CA GLU A 223 42.98 7.63 26.94
C GLU A 223 41.89 6.86 26.15
N LEU A 224 40.73 7.49 25.91
CA LEU A 224 39.64 6.88 25.14
C LEU A 224 40.03 6.66 23.68
N THR A 225 40.77 7.60 23.09
CA THR A 225 41.25 7.50 21.71
C THR A 225 42.34 6.46 21.56
N GLU A 226 43.25 6.35 22.53
CA GLU A 226 44.29 5.33 22.57
C GLU A 226 43.68 3.95 22.73
N CYS A 227 42.73 3.77 23.66
CA CYS A 227 41.98 2.52 23.82
C CYS A 227 41.20 2.14 22.55
N ASN A 228 40.59 3.12 21.86
CA ASN A 228 39.89 2.86 20.60
C ASN A 228 40.86 2.40 19.49
N SER A 229 42.07 2.94 19.44
CA SER A 229 43.09 2.52 18.46
C SER A 229 43.51 1.06 18.68
N VAL A 230 43.73 0.66 19.95
CA VAL A 230 44.07 -0.71 20.34
C VAL A 230 42.92 -1.68 20.03
N LEU A 231 41.68 -1.31 20.37
CA LEU A 231 40.48 -2.12 20.11
C LEU A 231 40.17 -2.22 18.61
N SER A 232 40.44 -1.17 17.83
CA SER A 232 40.26 -1.16 16.38
C SER A 232 41.29 -2.04 15.67
N ALA A 233 42.50 -2.16 16.21
CA ALA A 233 43.51 -3.11 15.75
C ALA A 233 43.13 -4.57 16.09
N GLN A 234 42.49 -4.81 17.24
CA GLN A 234 42.00 -6.13 17.63
C GLN A 234 40.72 -6.57 16.89
N ARG A 235 39.95 -5.63 16.31
CA ARG A 235 38.87 -5.98 15.39
C ARG A 235 39.47 -6.58 14.13
N LYS A 236 39.31 -7.90 13.97
CA LYS A 236 39.56 -8.58 12.70
C LYS A 236 38.85 -7.80 11.59
N LYS A 237 39.63 -7.13 10.72
CA LYS A 237 39.11 -6.56 9.47
C LYS A 237 38.32 -7.68 8.79
N ARG A 238 37.03 -7.45 8.55
CA ARG A 238 36.18 -8.41 7.85
C ARG A 238 36.91 -8.81 6.57
N GLN A 239 37.14 -10.11 6.38
CA GLN A 239 37.66 -10.62 5.12
C GLN A 239 36.64 -10.23 4.05
N VAL A 240 37.05 -9.32 3.18
CA VAL A 240 36.23 -8.92 2.04
C VAL A 240 36.16 -10.15 1.13
N PRO A 241 34.97 -10.64 0.79
CA PRO A 241 34.84 -11.81 -0.07
C PRO A 241 35.49 -11.52 -1.44
N PRO A 242 36.10 -12.53 -2.09
CA PRO A 242 36.77 -12.36 -3.39
C PRO A 242 35.80 -12.02 -4.54
N SER A 243 34.48 -11.98 -4.29
CA SER A 243 33.48 -11.54 -5.28
C SER A 243 33.29 -10.03 -5.32
N LEU A 244 33.95 -9.24 -4.44
CA LEU A 244 33.85 -7.79 -4.48
C LEU A 244 34.74 -7.25 -5.61
N ALA A 245 34.17 -6.39 -6.47
CA ALA A 245 34.91 -5.79 -7.57
C ALA A 245 36.12 -4.96 -7.07
N PRO A 246 37.33 -5.13 -7.64
CA PRO A 246 38.49 -4.29 -7.31
C PRO A 246 38.23 -2.85 -7.74
N ILE A 247 38.94 -1.91 -7.10
CA ILE A 247 38.76 -0.46 -7.33
C ILE A 247 38.97 -0.10 -8.81
N ASP A 248 39.92 -0.76 -9.47
CA ASP A 248 40.23 -0.58 -10.90
C ASP A 248 39.08 -1.01 -11.84
N ALA A 249 38.18 -1.89 -11.38
CA ALA A 249 36.98 -2.25 -12.14
C ALA A 249 35.89 -1.19 -12.00
N LEU A 250 35.85 -0.45 -10.88
CA LEU A 250 34.88 0.63 -10.65
C LEU A 250 35.08 1.79 -11.63
N GLU A 251 36.34 2.10 -11.96
CA GLU A 251 36.69 3.18 -12.90
C GLU A 251 36.24 2.89 -14.35
N ARG A 252 36.01 1.63 -14.70
CA ARG A 252 35.57 1.23 -16.06
C ARG A 252 34.06 1.31 -16.26
N TYR A 253 33.26 1.48 -15.21
CA TYR A 253 31.82 1.59 -15.36
C TYR A 253 31.44 2.98 -15.85
N THR A 254 31.00 3.06 -17.09
CA THR A 254 30.42 4.27 -17.67
C THR A 254 28.90 4.29 -17.49
N GLN A 255 28.34 5.46 -17.20
CA GLN A 255 26.89 5.64 -17.11
C GLN A 255 26.26 5.53 -18.50
N ILE A 256 25.43 4.49 -18.69
CA ILE A 256 24.74 4.24 -19.96
C ILE A 256 23.45 5.08 -20.06
N SER A 257 22.73 5.27 -18.95
CA SER A 257 21.47 6.02 -18.93
C SER A 257 21.16 6.57 -17.54
N SER A 258 20.60 7.79 -17.45
CA SER A 258 20.01 8.36 -16.23
C SER A 258 18.54 8.67 -16.43
N HIS A 259 17.69 8.12 -15.57
CA HIS A 259 16.26 8.42 -15.52
C HIS A 259 15.87 8.90 -14.12
N PRO A 260 15.25 10.09 -13.97
CA PRO A 260 14.75 10.57 -12.69
C PRO A 260 13.42 9.88 -12.36
N LEU A 261 13.47 8.75 -11.66
CA LEU A 261 12.29 7.94 -11.32
C LEU A 261 11.55 8.41 -10.03
N HIS A 262 12.22 9.21 -9.20
CA HIS A 262 11.70 9.64 -7.90
C HIS A 262 11.58 11.17 -7.82
N LYS A 263 10.76 11.67 -6.89
CA LYS A 263 10.50 13.10 -6.76
C LYS A 263 11.74 13.79 -6.18
N THR A 264 12.14 14.88 -6.79
CA THR A 264 13.39 15.61 -6.50
C THR A 264 13.44 16.28 -5.12
N ASN A 265 12.36 16.19 -4.32
CA ASN A 265 12.31 16.79 -2.99
C ASN A 265 13.13 16.04 -1.93
N LYS A 266 13.40 14.73 -2.11
CA LYS A 266 14.27 13.95 -1.20
C LYS A 266 15.09 12.92 -1.99
N PRO A 267 16.38 13.16 -2.26
CA PRO A 267 17.20 12.17 -2.96
C PRO A 267 17.47 10.96 -2.05
N GLY A 268 17.15 9.76 -2.53
CA GLY A 268 17.49 8.52 -1.82
C GLY A 268 16.79 7.29 -2.38
N ILE A 269 17.46 6.59 -3.30
CA ILE A 269 17.09 5.23 -3.70
C ILE A 269 17.74 4.29 -2.67
N LEU A 270 16.93 3.51 -1.98
CA LEU A 270 17.38 2.64 -0.88
C LEU A 270 17.63 1.21 -1.36
N SER A 271 16.90 0.76 -2.37
CA SER A 271 17.02 -0.58 -2.92
C SER A 271 16.71 -0.60 -4.41
N ILE A 272 17.40 -1.49 -5.12
CA ILE A 272 17.22 -1.78 -6.53
C ILE A 272 17.28 -3.29 -6.74
N ASP A 273 16.42 -3.82 -7.60
CA ASP A 273 16.45 -5.23 -8.00
C ASP A 273 16.09 -5.36 -9.47
N ILE A 274 16.67 -6.36 -10.15
CA ILE A 274 16.55 -6.55 -11.59
C ILE A 274 15.96 -7.93 -11.87
N HIS A 275 14.88 -7.96 -12.65
CA HIS A 275 14.31 -9.19 -13.17
C HIS A 275 14.93 -9.54 -14.52
N HIS A 276 15.76 -10.58 -14.54
CA HIS A 276 16.65 -10.88 -15.67
C HIS A 276 15.92 -11.39 -16.93
N SER A 277 14.73 -11.97 -16.82
CA SER A 277 14.02 -12.52 -17.99
C SER A 277 13.14 -11.51 -18.72
N LYS A 278 12.74 -10.43 -18.04
CA LYS A 278 11.91 -9.35 -18.61
C LYS A 278 12.64 -8.01 -18.72
N ASP A 279 13.89 -7.94 -18.24
CA ASP A 279 14.68 -6.70 -18.17
C ASP A 279 13.97 -5.55 -17.44
N ILE A 280 13.10 -5.90 -16.48
CA ILE A 280 12.39 -4.95 -15.62
C ILE A 280 13.25 -4.66 -14.39
N ILE A 281 13.32 -3.38 -14.03
CA ILE A 281 14.05 -2.86 -12.88
C ILE A 281 13.03 -2.33 -11.87
N ALA A 282 13.13 -2.77 -10.62
CA ALA A 282 12.37 -2.20 -9.50
C ALA A 282 13.27 -1.26 -8.70
N THR A 283 12.81 -0.03 -8.47
CA THR A 283 13.49 0.95 -7.62
C THR A 283 12.63 1.39 -6.45
N GLY A 284 13.21 1.40 -5.25
CA GLY A 284 12.53 1.75 -4.00
C GLY A 284 13.12 3.00 -3.41
N GLY A 285 12.30 4.04 -3.27
CA GLY A 285 12.71 5.35 -2.80
C GLY A 285 12.40 5.62 -1.33
N ILE A 286 13.03 6.67 -0.81
CA ILE A 286 12.60 7.33 0.42
C ILE A 286 11.22 7.98 0.28
N ASP A 287 10.80 8.26 -0.95
CA ASP A 287 9.52 8.84 -1.35
C ASP A 287 8.33 7.88 -1.21
N THR A 288 8.50 6.78 -0.47
CA THR A 288 7.52 5.71 -0.21
C THR A 288 7.02 4.95 -1.45
N ASN A 289 7.39 5.39 -2.64
CA ASN A 289 6.97 4.77 -3.89
C ASN A 289 7.97 3.69 -4.34
N ALA A 290 7.44 2.54 -4.76
CA ALA A 290 8.17 1.58 -5.57
C ALA A 290 7.83 1.81 -7.04
N VAL A 291 8.86 1.97 -7.87
CA VAL A 291 8.70 2.24 -9.31
C VAL A 291 9.21 1.03 -10.08
N LEU A 292 8.38 0.51 -10.96
CA LEU A 292 8.73 -0.51 -11.93
C LEU A 292 9.07 0.16 -13.26
N PHE A 293 10.30 -0.04 -13.70
CA PHE A 293 10.86 0.55 -14.90
C PHE A 293 11.25 -0.54 -15.88
N ASP A 294 10.79 -0.43 -17.12
CA ASP A 294 11.17 -1.34 -18.19
C ASP A 294 12.40 -0.79 -18.91
N ARG A 295 13.50 -1.56 -18.90
CA ARG A 295 14.77 -1.14 -19.51
C ARG A 295 14.70 -0.99 -21.05
N PRO A 296 14.14 -1.92 -21.84
CA PRO A 296 14.10 -1.80 -23.30
C PRO A 296 13.22 -0.66 -23.79
N SER A 297 12.05 -0.43 -23.17
CA SER A 297 11.16 0.66 -23.59
C SER A 297 11.49 2.02 -22.97
N GLY A 298 12.26 2.03 -21.87
CA GLY A 298 12.57 3.26 -21.13
C GLY A 298 11.36 3.87 -20.44
N GLN A 299 10.27 3.10 -20.26
CA GLN A 299 9.02 3.57 -19.67
C GLN A 299 8.84 3.09 -18.24
N VAL A 300 8.15 3.92 -17.45
CA VAL A 300 7.69 3.54 -16.12
C VAL A 300 6.40 2.75 -16.28
N LEU A 301 6.45 1.44 -15.99
CA LEU A 301 5.29 0.55 -16.09
C LEU A 301 4.27 0.83 -14.98
N CYS A 302 4.76 0.97 -13.75
CA CYS A 302 3.90 1.14 -12.58
C CYS A 302 4.60 1.91 -11.47
N THR A 303 3.82 2.72 -10.76
CA THR A 303 4.22 3.35 -9.51
C THR A 303 3.31 2.84 -8.40
N LEU A 304 3.88 2.04 -7.50
CA LEU A 304 3.19 1.48 -6.33
C LEU A 304 3.26 2.49 -5.19
N THR A 305 2.11 3.03 -4.79
CA THR A 305 1.97 4.08 -3.76
C THR A 305 1.39 3.57 -2.44
N ASP A 306 1.37 2.25 -2.22
CA ASP A 306 0.68 1.64 -1.08
C ASP A 306 1.40 1.80 0.26
N HIS A 307 2.70 2.13 0.24
CA HIS A 307 3.51 2.22 1.46
C HIS A 307 3.40 3.60 2.13
N SER A 308 3.26 3.58 3.45
CA SER A 308 3.19 4.81 4.26
C SER A 308 4.58 5.32 4.70
N LYS A 309 5.60 4.46 4.67
CA LYS A 309 7.00 4.79 4.96
C LYS A 309 7.96 4.38 3.84
N LYS A 310 9.23 4.76 4.01
CA LYS A 310 10.31 4.47 3.07
C LYS A 310 10.47 2.97 2.87
N ILE A 311 10.73 2.59 1.62
CA ILE A 311 10.95 1.20 1.23
C ILE A 311 12.41 0.85 1.54
N THR A 312 12.61 -0.16 2.38
CA THR A 312 13.95 -0.59 2.85
C THR A 312 14.51 -1.73 2.01
N SER A 313 13.65 -2.57 1.44
CA SER A 313 14.05 -3.73 0.65
C SER A 313 13.06 -4.01 -0.47
N LEU A 314 13.60 -4.39 -1.63
CA LEU A 314 12.86 -4.83 -2.81
C LEU A 314 13.50 -6.11 -3.34
N LYS A 315 12.68 -7.13 -3.59
CA LYS A 315 13.13 -8.38 -4.20
C LYS A 315 12.09 -8.96 -5.16
N PHE A 316 12.55 -9.32 -6.35
CA PHE A 316 11.80 -10.12 -7.30
C PHE A 316 11.88 -11.60 -6.94
N VAL A 317 10.73 -12.28 -7.01
CA VAL A 317 10.67 -13.73 -6.99
C VAL A 317 10.74 -14.22 -8.45
N PRO A 318 11.84 -14.87 -8.87
CA PRO A 318 12.06 -15.22 -10.27
C PRO A 318 11.11 -16.30 -10.83
N ARG A 319 10.29 -16.94 -9.98
CA ARG A 319 9.35 -18.00 -10.39
C ARG A 319 7.95 -17.49 -10.68
N ASP A 320 7.46 -16.51 -9.91
CA ASP A 320 6.03 -16.17 -9.88
C ASP A 320 5.73 -14.76 -10.41
N GLU A 321 6.72 -14.07 -10.99
CA GLU A 321 6.61 -12.66 -11.41
C GLU A 321 6.17 -11.71 -10.29
N LEU A 322 6.35 -12.13 -9.05
CA LEU A 322 5.96 -11.36 -7.87
C LEU A 322 7.09 -10.42 -7.45
N LEU A 323 6.73 -9.19 -7.16
CA LEU A 323 7.58 -8.23 -6.48
C LEU A 323 7.22 -8.19 -4.99
N ILE A 324 8.20 -8.48 -4.14
CA ILE A 324 8.07 -8.31 -2.70
C ILE A 324 8.71 -6.98 -2.30
N THR A 325 7.93 -6.17 -1.60
CA THR A 325 8.37 -4.87 -1.10
C THR A 325 8.33 -4.84 0.42
N GLY A 326 9.43 -4.38 1.03
CA GLY A 326 9.57 -4.25 2.47
C GLY A 326 9.65 -2.78 2.88
N SER A 327 8.64 -2.28 3.59
CA SER A 327 8.62 -0.93 4.16
C SER A 327 9.14 -0.92 5.60
N ALA A 328 9.54 0.25 6.10
CA ALA A 328 9.84 0.49 7.51
C ALA A 328 8.57 0.56 8.41
N ASP A 329 7.42 0.19 7.86
CA ASP A 329 6.17 0.05 8.59
C ASP A 329 6.17 -1.19 9.47
N LYS A 330 5.40 -1.14 10.57
CA LYS A 330 5.24 -2.29 11.47
C LYS A 330 4.32 -3.36 10.86
N ASP A 331 3.61 -2.99 9.80
CA ASP A 331 2.63 -3.81 9.11
C ASP A 331 3.24 -4.44 7.85
N CYS A 332 2.70 -5.60 7.49
CA CYS A 332 3.25 -6.64 6.62
C CYS A 332 3.83 -6.18 5.27
N PRO A 333 4.77 -6.96 4.69
CA PRO A 333 5.27 -6.73 3.33
C PRO A 333 4.13 -6.84 2.31
N CYS A 334 4.01 -5.85 1.42
CA CYS A 334 3.03 -5.90 0.34
C CYS A 334 3.65 -6.60 -0.89
N MET A 335 2.82 -7.38 -1.56
CA MET A 335 3.19 -8.23 -2.69
C MET A 335 2.45 -7.71 -3.92
N ALA A 336 3.20 -7.28 -4.92
CA ALA A 336 2.65 -6.82 -6.20
C ALA A 336 2.90 -7.91 -7.27
N ARG A 337 1.92 -8.11 -8.15
CA ARG A 337 1.97 -9.02 -9.29
C ARG A 337 1.85 -8.24 -10.58
#